data_AF-A0A2R5L1W3-F1
#
_entry.id   AF-A0A2R5L1W3-F1
#
_cell.length_a   1.000
_cell.length_b   1.000
_cell.length_c   1.000
_cell.angle_alpha   90.00
_cell.angle_beta   90.00
_cell.angle_gamma   90.00
#
_symmetry.space_group_name_H-M   'P 1'
#
loop_
_entity.id
_entity.type
_entity.pdbx_description
1 polymer ?
#
loop_
_entity_poly.entity_id
_entity_poly.type
_entity_poly.pdbx_seq_one_letter_code
_entity_poly.pdbx_strand_id
1 'polypeptide(L)'
;GLSIHKIKANNSYLRGTNGNSNGLVPMLKVFNDTARYVDQGGGKRKGSFAVYLEPWHADIFDFLSLKQKRGMENLRARDLFYAIWVPDLFMQRVHDGAMWSLMCPNTCPG
;
A
#
# COMPACT_ATOMS: atom_id res chain seq x y z
N GLY A 1 -1.15 4.08 -13.21
CA GLY A 1 -0.62 3.75 -11.87
C GLY A 1 -1.24 4.68 -10.86
N LEU A 2 -1.36 4.26 -9.60
CA LEU A 2 -1.95 5.00 -8.50
C LEU A 2 -0.89 5.23 -7.42
N SER A 3 -0.71 6.48 -7.00
CA SER A 3 0.07 6.81 -5.80
C SER A 3 -0.86 6.83 -4.58
N ILE A 4 -0.44 6.18 -3.50
CA ILE A 4 -1.28 6.02 -2.29
C ILE A 4 -0.61 6.54 -1.01
N HIS A 5 0.51 7.25 -1.13
CA HIS A 5 1.32 7.77 -0.02
C HIS A 5 0.55 8.66 0.97
N LYS A 6 -0.56 9.27 0.52
CA LYS A 6 -1.37 10.21 1.31
C LYS A 6 -2.48 9.53 2.14
N ILE A 7 -2.68 8.22 1.97
CA ILE A 7 -3.69 7.48 2.73
C ILE A 7 -3.15 7.21 4.13
N LYS A 8 -4.00 7.38 5.16
CA LYS A 8 -3.59 7.19 6.55
C LYS A 8 -3.21 5.74 6.82
N ALA A 9 -2.11 5.54 7.54
CA ALA A 9 -1.67 4.22 7.98
C ALA A 9 -2.66 3.56 8.96
N ASN A 10 -2.50 2.26 9.18
CA ASN A 10 -3.27 1.49 10.13
C ASN A 10 -3.18 2.11 11.55
N ASN A 11 -4.24 1.96 12.35
CA ASN A 11 -4.39 2.53 13.69
C ASN A 11 -4.34 4.06 13.81
N SER A 12 -4.32 4.81 12.71
CA SER A 12 -4.36 6.27 12.75
C SER A 12 -5.73 6.80 13.15
N TYR A 13 -5.79 7.80 14.02
CA TYR A 13 -7.05 8.34 14.55
C TYR A 13 -7.97 8.97 13.47
N LEU A 14 -9.27 8.68 13.57
CA LEU A 14 -10.33 9.22 12.71
C LEU A 14 -11.28 10.10 13.54
N ARG A 15 -11.14 11.42 13.42
CA ARG A 15 -11.95 12.39 14.18
C ARG A 15 -13.47 12.27 13.92
N GLY A 16 -13.88 11.96 12.69
CA GLY A 16 -15.30 11.95 12.30
C GLY A 16 -16.11 10.78 12.88
N THR A 17 -15.48 9.63 13.09
CA THR A 17 -16.13 8.42 13.60
C THR A 17 -15.67 8.05 15.01
N ASN A 18 -14.75 8.83 15.58
CA ASN A 18 -14.05 8.53 16.83
C ASN A 18 -13.45 7.10 16.86
N GLY A 19 -12.99 6.63 15.71
CA GLY A 19 -12.39 5.30 15.52
C GLY A 19 -10.97 5.40 14.97
N ASN A 20 -10.44 4.26 14.53
CA ASN A 20 -9.10 4.16 13.97
C ASN A 20 -9.16 3.72 12.50
N SER A 21 -8.20 4.17 11.70
CA SER A 21 -8.00 3.74 10.31
C SER A 21 -7.61 2.27 10.27
N ASN A 22 -8.18 1.53 9.31
CA ASN A 22 -7.78 0.15 9.04
C ASN A 22 -6.58 0.04 8.07
N GLY A 23 -5.97 1.18 7.72
CA GLY A 23 -4.75 1.25 6.89
C GLY A 23 -4.97 0.93 5.41
N LEU A 24 -3.86 0.63 4.72
CA LEU A 24 -3.84 0.42 3.27
C LEU A 24 -4.45 -0.91 2.83
N VAL A 25 -4.33 -1.97 3.63
CA VAL A 25 -4.69 -3.33 3.21
C VAL A 25 -6.16 -3.46 2.80
N PRO A 26 -7.15 -3.02 3.60
CA PRO A 26 -8.56 -3.15 3.21
C PRO A 26 -8.91 -2.31 1.97
N MET A 27 -8.33 -1.12 1.84
CA MET A 27 -8.50 -0.28 0.64
C MET A 27 -7.98 -1.01 -0.61
N LEU A 28 -6.77 -1.58 -0.54
CA LEU A 28 -6.16 -2.27 -1.67
C LEU A 28 -6.89 -3.55 -2.07
N LYS A 29 -7.61 -4.18 -1.14
CA LYS A 29 -8.51 -5.30 -1.50
C LYS A 29 -9.68 -4.85 -2.36
N VAL A 30 -10.28 -3.70 -2.07
CA VAL A 30 -11.34 -3.14 -2.93
C VAL A 30 -10.80 -2.86 -4.33
N PHE A 31 -9.58 -2.32 -4.44
CA PHE A 31 -8.91 -2.14 -5.74
C PHE A 31 -8.62 -3.48 -6.43
N ASN A 32 -8.19 -4.50 -5.69
CA ASN A 32 -7.95 -5.84 -6.22
C ASN A 32 -9.24 -6.44 -6.80
N ASP A 33 -10.34 -6.36 -6.07
CA ASP A 33 -11.63 -6.90 -6.52
C ASP A 33 -12.16 -6.13 -7.73
N THR A 34 -11.95 -4.81 -7.77
CA THR A 34 -12.23 -3.98 -8.94
C THR A 34 -11.39 -4.41 -10.15
N ALA A 35 -10.10 -4.71 -9.95
CA ALA A 35 -9.20 -5.18 -11.01
C ALA A 35 -9.66 -6.54 -11.59
N ARG A 36 -10.15 -7.42 -10.72
CA ARG A 36 -10.71 -8.73 -11.11
C ARG A 36 -12.03 -8.59 -11.84
N TYR A 37 -12.88 -7.65 -11.41
CA TYR A 37 -14.19 -7.41 -12.01
C TYR A 37 -14.08 -6.82 -13.42
N VAL A 38 -13.15 -5.89 -13.62
CA VAL A 38 -12.94 -5.27 -14.94
C VAL A 38 -12.24 -6.26 -15.87
N ASP A 39 -12.98 -6.73 -16.88
CA ASP A 39 -12.49 -7.61 -17.93
C ASP A 39 -12.66 -6.95 -19.30
N GLN A 40 -11.55 -6.50 -19.88
CA GLN A 40 -11.52 -5.91 -21.20
C GLN A 40 -11.55 -7.00 -22.27
N GLY A 41 -12.71 -7.17 -22.91
CA GLY A 41 -12.84 -7.92 -24.16
C GLY A 41 -13.06 -9.43 -24.01
N GLY A 42 -13.91 -9.85 -23.06
CA GLY A 42 -14.38 -11.24 -22.95
C GLY A 42 -13.31 -12.23 -22.48
N GLY A 43 -12.59 -11.88 -21.42
CA GLY A 43 -11.56 -12.71 -20.79
C GLY A 43 -10.13 -12.39 -21.24
N LYS A 44 -9.96 -11.49 -22.22
CA LYS A 44 -8.66 -11.26 -22.86
C LYS A 44 -7.71 -10.42 -22.01
N ARG A 45 -8.21 -9.47 -21.21
CA ARG A 45 -7.37 -8.61 -20.36
C ARG A 45 -8.10 -8.20 -19.09
N LYS A 46 -7.63 -8.72 -17.96
CA LYS A 46 -8.02 -8.24 -16.63
C LYS A 46 -7.59 -6.78 -16.44
N GLY A 47 -8.31 -6.06 -15.59
CA GLY A 47 -7.91 -4.74 -15.11
C GLY A 47 -6.50 -4.78 -14.51
N SER A 48 -5.71 -3.75 -14.79
CA SER A 48 -4.33 -3.67 -14.35
C SER A 48 -4.09 -2.36 -13.61
N PHE A 49 -3.68 -2.46 -12.35
CA PHE A 49 -3.29 -1.33 -11.53
C PHE A 49 -1.87 -1.53 -11.01
N ALA A 50 -1.01 -0.54 -11.24
CA ALA A 50 0.26 -0.41 -10.56
C ALA A 50 0.10 0.58 -9.40
N VAL A 51 0.34 0.12 -8.18
CA VAL A 51 0.22 0.90 -6.94
C VAL A 51 1.61 1.26 -6.45
N TYR A 52 1.82 2.55 -6.19
CA TYR A 52 3.08 3.11 -5.74
C TYR A 52 2.99 3.55 -4.28
N LEU A 53 3.96 3.12 -3.47
CA LEU A 53 4.10 3.50 -2.07
C LEU A 53 5.55 3.91 -1.77
N GLU A 54 5.75 4.87 -0.86
CA GLU A 54 7.08 5.33 -0.46
C GLU A 54 7.49 4.53 0.79
N PRO A 55 8.78 4.18 0.95
CA PRO A 55 9.22 3.23 1.96
C PRO A 55 9.13 3.76 3.40
N TRP A 56 8.86 5.05 3.63
CA TRP A 56 8.62 5.60 4.97
C TRP A 56 7.20 5.34 5.47
N HIS A 57 6.26 4.92 4.63
CA HIS A 57 4.88 4.76 5.05
C HIS A 57 4.75 3.64 6.10
N ALA A 58 4.01 3.87 7.19
CA ALA A 58 3.89 2.93 8.31
C ALA A 58 3.37 1.53 7.90
N ASP A 59 2.50 1.45 6.89
CA ASP A 59 1.98 0.17 6.37
C ASP A 59 2.91 -0.49 5.31
N ILE A 60 4.17 -0.06 5.16
CA ILE A 60 5.07 -0.56 4.09
C ILE A 60 5.27 -2.07 4.14
N PHE A 61 5.41 -2.66 5.33
CA PHE A 61 5.62 -4.11 5.46
C PHE A 61 4.38 -4.91 5.05
N ASP A 62 3.20 -4.44 5.45
CA ASP A 62 1.93 -5.04 5.03
C ASP A 62 1.76 -4.92 3.51
N PHE A 63 2.07 -3.75 2.94
CA PHE A 63 2.05 -3.51 1.50
C PHE A 63 2.95 -4.49 0.72
N LEU A 64 4.18 -4.72 1.19
CA LEU A 64 5.11 -5.70 0.59
C LEU A 64 4.59 -7.14 0.70
N SER A 65 3.77 -7.44 1.70
CA SER A 65 3.22 -8.78 1.91
C SER A 65 2.04 -9.12 0.98
N LEU A 66 1.39 -8.13 0.38
CA LEU A 66 0.13 -8.30 -0.35
C LEU A 66 0.22 -9.23 -1.57
N LYS A 67 1.40 -9.30 -2.21
CA LYS A 67 1.66 -10.15 -3.37
C LYS A 67 2.24 -11.52 -3.02
N GLN A 68 2.54 -11.78 -1.75
CA GLN A 68 3.13 -13.05 -1.34
C GLN A 68 2.17 -14.22 -1.62
N LYS A 69 2.72 -15.35 -2.06
CA LYS A 69 1.93 -16.54 -2.38
C LYS A 69 1.29 -17.15 -1.12
N ARG A 70 2.01 -17.18 0.00
CA ARG A 70 1.58 -17.77 1.28
C ARG A 70 0.95 -16.73 2.21
N GLY A 71 0.19 -17.20 3.20
CA GLY A 71 -0.47 -16.41 4.25
C GLY A 71 -1.98 -16.33 4.08
N MET A 72 -2.64 -15.58 4.96
CA MET A 72 -4.10 -15.50 5.00
C MET A 72 -4.64 -14.69 3.81
N GLU A 73 -5.60 -15.26 3.07
CA GLU A 73 -6.17 -14.64 1.86
C GLU A 73 -6.83 -13.29 2.11
N ASN A 74 -7.38 -13.09 3.31
CA ASN A 74 -7.97 -11.81 3.69
C ASN A 74 -6.94 -10.67 3.80
N LEU A 75 -5.64 -10.96 3.77
CA LEU A 75 -4.53 -10.00 3.78
C LEU A 75 -3.76 -9.99 2.45
N ARG A 76 -4.39 -10.38 1.33
CA ARG A 76 -3.74 -10.48 0.02
C ARG A 76 -4.50 -9.72 -1.05
N ALA A 77 -3.76 -9.22 -2.04
CA ALA A 77 -4.28 -8.49 -3.19
C ALA A 77 -3.37 -8.75 -4.41
N ARG A 78 -3.40 -9.98 -4.91
CA ARG A 78 -2.39 -10.46 -5.88
C ARG A 78 -2.62 -10.02 -7.32
N ASP A 79 -3.83 -9.57 -7.66
CA ASP A 79 -4.17 -9.07 -9.00
C ASP A 79 -3.64 -7.64 -9.23
N LEU A 80 -3.07 -7.01 -8.19
CA LEU A 80 -2.40 -5.72 -8.29
C LEU A 80 -0.89 -5.86 -8.59
N PHE A 81 -0.34 -4.82 -9.19
CA PHE A 81 1.11 -4.61 -9.30
C PHE A 81 1.56 -3.61 -8.25
N TYR A 82 2.71 -3.88 -7.64
CA TYR A 82 3.25 -3.08 -6.54
C TYR A 82 4.59 -2.49 -6.96
N ALA A 83 4.81 -1.23 -6.62
CA ALA A 83 6.04 -0.51 -6.85
C ALA A 83 6.39 0.33 -5.62
N ILE A 84 7.68 0.44 -5.34
CA ILE A 84 8.20 1.33 -4.29
C ILE A 84 8.73 2.58 -4.98
N TRP A 85 8.26 3.74 -4.53
CA TRP A 85 8.82 5.03 -4.90
C TRP A 85 9.94 5.36 -3.91
N VAL A 86 11.19 5.11 -4.28
CA VAL A 86 12.32 5.15 -3.35
C VAL A 86 12.96 6.55 -3.36
N PRO A 87 13.01 7.26 -2.21
CA PRO A 87 13.78 8.49 -2.09
C PRO A 87 15.28 8.18 -1.90
N ASP A 88 16.15 9.08 -2.34
CA ASP A 88 17.62 8.93 -2.19
C ASP A 88 18.04 8.73 -0.74
N LEU A 89 17.37 9.43 0.19
CA LEU A 89 17.62 9.31 1.63
C LEU A 89 17.43 7.87 2.15
N PHE A 90 16.47 7.11 1.59
CA PHE A 90 16.28 5.72 1.98
C PHE A 90 17.52 4.90 1.61
N MET A 91 18.03 5.06 0.40
CA MET A 91 19.22 4.35 -0.07
C MET A 91 20.48 4.74 0.72
N GLN A 92 20.63 6.02 1.05
CA GLN A 92 21.71 6.52 1.91
C GLN A 92 21.65 5.86 3.29
N ARG A 93 20.48 5.84 3.95
CA ARG A 93 20.35 5.21 5.27
C ARG A 93 20.54 3.70 5.25
N VAL A 94 20.15 3.03 4.17
CA VAL A 94 20.43 1.59 3.98
C VAL A 94 21.95 1.36 3.87
N HIS A 95 22.65 2.18 3.08
CA HIS A 95 24.11 2.09 2.94
C HIS A 95 24.82 2.28 4.28
N ASP A 96 24.38 3.25 5.08
CA ASP A 96 25.00 3.59 6.36
C ASP A 96 24.53 2.71 7.53
N GLY A 97 23.62 1.76 7.28
CA GLY A 97 23.00 0.94 8.35
C GLY A 97 22.21 1.78 9.37
N ALA A 98 21.74 2.96 8.96
CA ALA A 98 21.08 3.92 9.83
C ALA A 98 19.60 3.57 10.07
N MET A 99 19.05 4.13 11.16
CA MET A 99 17.64 3.96 11.49
C MET A 99 16.73 4.56 10.41
N TRP A 100 15.72 3.81 9.98
CA TRP A 100 14.65 4.29 9.10
C TRP A 100 13.36 4.49 9.89
N SER A 101 12.74 5.67 9.73
CA SER A 101 11.53 6.03 10.48
C SER A 101 10.29 5.74 9.64
N LEU A 102 9.32 5.05 10.25
CA LEU A 102 8.02 4.80 9.65
C LEU A 102 6.99 5.80 10.16
N MET A 103 6.21 6.38 9.25
CA MET A 103 5.34 7.52 9.53
C MET A 103 3.94 7.32 8.95
N CYS A 104 2.95 7.93 9.59
CA CYS A 104 1.62 8.13 9.01
C CYS A 104 1.55 9.52 8.37
N PRO A 105 1.03 9.66 7.14
CA PRO A 105 0.88 10.97 6.49
C PRO A 105 -0.08 11.91 7.24
N ASN A 106 -0.92 11.38 8.15
CA ASN A 106 -1.77 12.21 9.00
C ASN A 106 -0.98 12.92 10.12
N THR A 107 0.06 12.28 10.66
CA THR A 107 0.89 12.85 11.73
C THR A 107 2.11 13.57 11.18
N CYS A 108 2.61 13.15 10.02
CA CYS A 108 3.77 13.70 9.33
C CYS A 108 3.36 14.09 7.90
N PRO A 109 2.64 15.22 7.72
CA PRO A 109 2.19 15.64 6.40
C PRO A 109 3.35 16.18 5.53
N GLY A 110 3.22 16.01 4.21
CA GLY A 110 4.13 16.47 3.16
C GLY A 110 3.42 16.59 1.81
#